data_AF-A0A0A9Y848-F1
#
_entry.id   AF-A0A0A9Y848-F1
#
_cell.length_a   1.000
_cell.length_b   1.000
_cell.length_c   1.000
_cell.angle_alpha   90.00
_cell.angle_beta   90.00
_cell.angle_gamma   90.00
#
_symmetry.space_group_name_H-M   'P 1'
#
loop_
_entity.id
_entity.type
_entity.pdbx_description
1 polymer ?
#
loop_
_entity_poly.entity_id
_entity_poly.type
_entity_poly.pdbx_seq_one_letter_code
_entity_poly.pdbx_strand_id
1 'polypeptide(L)'
;MAEEEVDNLEPICEPVAKDETEYNMSHEGGRGYAIILFHTKFQNPEIYPERNFKTKTIYDTNEKTDAEHMIDVYRALGFRHIEVFENLERHQITRLVDKLLRPVSKIYNFDDKDCLSITISSYSDREASGRFQTYDESILFTDLWQSLSSDKIPSLGSKPKIFFYDCSRGSATDPGALLEKDDDKTPTSRTLAQQDEIDPKDMKLTYKKQYKLPRMADFFLAYSSAKGHRSYNEVQNSPFIEELKHVFIENQRKEDDQKDDLLSLMTVVTRQMATMYTDPLEGNKQCPSCTSTLIRKVYFRGNGALEDECTINFVTSDEFESYFRDKLKVDPR
;
A
#
# COMPACT_ATOMS: atom_id res chain seq x y z
N MET A 1 -32.53 24.73 18.86
CA MET A 1 -31.74 23.52 19.19
C MET A 1 -31.80 22.66 17.96
N ALA A 2 -30.70 22.55 17.23
CA ALA A 2 -30.60 21.62 16.12
C ALA A 2 -30.40 20.23 16.72
N GLU A 3 -31.34 19.33 16.48
CA GLU A 3 -31.15 17.91 16.76
C GLU A 3 -30.02 17.43 15.84
N GLU A 4 -28.90 17.02 16.42
CA GLU A 4 -27.84 16.33 15.68
C GLU A 4 -28.44 15.04 15.11
N GLU A 5 -28.48 14.93 13.78
CA GLU A 5 -28.67 13.64 13.11
C GLU A 5 -27.58 12.69 13.62
N VAL A 6 -27.95 11.80 14.54
CA VAL A 6 -27.11 10.66 14.89
C VAL A 6 -27.13 9.75 13.68
N ASP A 7 -26.14 9.91 12.82
CA ASP A 7 -25.81 9.01 11.72
C ASP A 7 -25.91 7.56 12.23
N ASN A 8 -26.94 6.84 11.80
CA ASN A 8 -27.19 5.43 12.14
C ASN A 8 -26.16 4.55 11.42
N LEU A 9 -24.90 4.64 11.84
CA LEU A 9 -23.79 3.85 11.32
C LEU A 9 -23.87 2.44 11.88
N GLU A 10 -23.87 1.44 11.00
CA GLU A 10 -23.80 0.03 11.41
C GLU A 10 -22.50 -0.24 12.19
N PRO A 11 -22.57 -1.03 13.28
CA PRO A 11 -21.40 -1.32 14.09
C PRO A 11 -20.39 -2.18 13.32
N ILE A 12 -19.14 -1.70 13.23
CA ILE A 12 -18.02 -2.45 12.67
C ILE A 12 -17.73 -3.68 13.53
N CYS A 13 -17.64 -4.86 12.91
CA CYS A 13 -17.25 -6.09 13.58
C CYS A 13 -15.73 -6.11 13.75
N GLU A 14 -15.24 -6.27 14.99
CA GLU A 14 -13.80 -6.36 15.24
C GLU A 14 -13.32 -7.81 15.19
N PRO A 15 -12.33 -8.12 14.34
CA PRO A 15 -11.83 -9.49 14.19
C PRO A 15 -10.89 -9.91 15.34
N VAL A 16 -10.46 -8.98 16.18
CA VAL A 16 -9.54 -9.20 17.31
C VAL A 16 -10.00 -8.41 18.54
N ALA A 17 -9.56 -8.83 19.73
CA ALA A 17 -9.88 -8.10 20.96
C ALA A 17 -9.23 -6.71 20.98
N LYS A 18 -9.80 -5.82 21.79
CA LYS A 18 -9.42 -4.40 21.84
C LYS A 18 -7.91 -4.20 22.03
N ASP A 19 -7.33 -4.90 22.99
CA ASP A 19 -5.94 -4.69 23.43
C ASP A 19 -4.94 -5.60 22.69
N GLU A 20 -5.37 -6.30 21.63
CA GLU A 20 -4.48 -7.10 20.79
C GLU A 20 -3.47 -6.21 20.06
N THR A 21 -2.22 -6.67 20.01
CA THR A 21 -1.10 -5.91 19.42
C THR A 21 -0.92 -6.16 17.93
N GLU A 22 -1.60 -7.17 17.38
CA GLU A 22 -1.49 -7.59 15.98
C GLU A 22 -2.87 -7.61 15.31
N TYR A 23 -2.92 -7.29 14.02
CA TYR A 23 -4.13 -7.51 13.22
C TYR A 23 -4.37 -9.02 13.00
N ASN A 24 -5.63 -9.45 12.92
CA ASN A 24 -5.94 -10.77 12.39
C ASN A 24 -5.64 -10.78 10.88
N MET A 25 -4.55 -11.46 10.53
CA MET A 25 -4.06 -11.64 9.16
C MET A 25 -4.14 -13.12 8.75
N SER A 26 -5.17 -13.82 9.23
CA SER A 26 -5.42 -15.24 8.98
C SER A 26 -6.91 -15.58 8.83
N HIS A 27 -7.70 -14.67 8.23
CA HIS A 27 -9.10 -14.95 7.93
C HIS A 27 -9.21 -16.08 6.88
N GLU A 28 -10.29 -16.87 6.95
CA GLU A 28 -10.50 -18.04 6.09
C GLU A 28 -10.53 -17.70 4.59
N GLY A 29 -11.03 -16.51 4.24
CA GLY A 29 -11.07 -16.02 2.86
C GLY A 29 -9.73 -15.54 2.32
N GLY A 30 -8.66 -15.57 3.14
CA GLY A 30 -7.30 -15.23 2.77
C GLY A 30 -7.00 -13.73 2.78
N ARG A 31 -5.89 -13.36 2.14
CA ARG A 31 -5.27 -12.04 2.32
C ARG A 31 -6.14 -10.86 1.89
N GLY A 32 -7.00 -11.07 0.89
CA GLY A 32 -7.83 -10.03 0.29
C GLY A 32 -7.44 -9.73 -1.14
N TYR A 33 -7.65 -8.48 -1.54
CA TYR A 33 -7.43 -8.02 -2.91
C TYR A 33 -6.19 -7.13 -2.97
N ALA A 34 -5.36 -7.36 -3.97
CA ALA A 34 -4.25 -6.50 -4.35
C ALA A 34 -4.58 -5.82 -5.68
N ILE A 35 -4.56 -4.50 -5.70
CA ILE A 35 -4.86 -3.70 -6.89
C ILE A 35 -3.60 -2.95 -7.30
N ILE A 36 -3.24 -3.00 -8.58
CA ILE A 36 -2.11 -2.27 -9.16
C ILE A 36 -2.67 -1.30 -10.20
N LEU A 37 -2.59 0.00 -9.94
CA LEU A 37 -2.84 1.05 -10.92
C LEU A 37 -1.50 1.38 -11.60
N PHE A 38 -1.34 0.94 -12.85
CA PHE A 38 -0.09 1.05 -13.59
C PHE A 38 -0.27 2.01 -14.78
N HIS A 39 0.40 3.16 -14.73
CA HIS A 39 0.29 4.20 -15.76
C HIS A 39 1.63 4.42 -16.46
N THR A 40 1.66 4.10 -17.75
CA THR A 40 2.80 4.25 -18.66
C THR A 40 2.49 5.14 -19.86
N LYS A 41 1.20 5.42 -20.11
CA LYS A 41 0.70 6.28 -21.21
C LYS A 41 -0.15 7.41 -20.66
N PHE A 42 -0.06 8.57 -21.31
CA PHE A 42 -0.75 9.80 -20.92
C PHE A 42 -1.24 10.54 -22.17
N GLN A 43 -2.43 11.15 -22.10
CA GLN A 43 -3.11 11.83 -23.20
C GLN A 43 -2.31 13.01 -23.75
N ASN A 44 -1.54 13.71 -22.90
CA ASN A 44 -0.70 14.85 -23.27
C ASN A 44 0.79 14.52 -23.10
N PRO A 45 1.37 13.64 -23.93
CA PRO A 45 2.72 13.13 -23.73
C PRO A 45 3.82 14.20 -23.90
N GLU A 46 3.53 15.30 -24.60
CA GLU A 46 4.45 16.43 -24.78
C GLU A 46 4.71 17.20 -23.48
N ILE A 47 3.80 17.13 -22.50
CA ILE A 47 3.96 17.69 -21.15
C ILE A 47 4.82 16.74 -20.28
N TYR A 48 4.95 15.47 -20.68
CA TYR A 48 5.58 14.40 -19.91
C TYR A 48 6.70 13.68 -20.69
N PRO A 49 7.70 14.40 -21.22
CA PRO A 49 8.71 13.83 -22.13
C PRO A 49 9.59 12.76 -21.48
N GLU A 50 9.78 12.81 -20.15
CA GLU A 50 10.74 11.95 -19.45
C GLU A 50 10.28 10.48 -19.29
N ARG A 51 8.99 10.16 -19.48
CA ARG A 51 8.48 8.77 -19.56
C ARG A 51 8.23 8.27 -20.99
N ASN A 52 8.42 9.11 -22.02
CA ASN A 52 8.35 8.67 -23.41
C ASN A 52 9.61 7.92 -23.87
N PHE A 53 10.67 7.93 -23.07
CA PHE A 53 11.88 7.16 -23.35
C PHE A 53 11.73 5.72 -22.85
N LYS A 54 11.03 4.93 -23.70
CA LYS A 54 10.65 3.51 -23.53
C LYS A 54 9.35 3.32 -22.76
N THR A 55 8.25 3.31 -23.53
CA THR A 55 7.01 2.62 -23.18
C THR A 55 7.30 1.14 -22.96
N LYS A 56 7.83 0.76 -21.80
CA LYS A 56 7.80 -0.63 -21.34
C LYS A 56 6.34 -0.96 -21.05
N THR A 57 5.62 -1.49 -22.04
CA THR A 57 4.38 -2.21 -21.76
C THR A 57 4.75 -3.58 -21.21
N ILE A 58 3.82 -4.24 -20.50
CA ILE A 58 4.03 -5.61 -19.96
C ILE A 58 4.46 -6.60 -21.07
N TYR A 59 4.24 -6.26 -22.34
CA TYR A 59 4.50 -7.10 -23.49
C TYR A 59 5.79 -6.76 -24.27
N ASP A 60 6.54 -5.69 -23.92
CA ASP A 60 7.58 -5.12 -24.80
C ASP A 60 9.04 -5.54 -24.49
N THR A 61 9.34 -6.20 -23.36
CA THR A 61 10.73 -6.57 -23.01
C THR A 61 10.88 -7.94 -22.34
N ASN A 62 12.06 -8.57 -22.48
CA ASN A 62 12.44 -9.76 -21.68
C ASN A 62 12.64 -9.44 -20.17
N GLU A 63 12.53 -8.17 -19.77
CA GLU A 63 12.61 -7.70 -18.39
C GLU A 63 11.22 -7.47 -17.83
N LYS A 64 10.98 -7.90 -16.58
CA LYS A 64 9.73 -7.65 -15.87
C LYS A 64 9.53 -6.15 -15.61
N THR A 65 8.30 -5.70 -15.77
CA THR A 65 7.81 -4.36 -15.42
C THR A 65 7.62 -4.19 -13.91
N ASP A 66 7.43 -2.95 -13.45
CA ASP A 66 7.09 -2.65 -12.05
C ASP A 66 5.78 -3.32 -11.60
N ALA A 67 4.80 -3.43 -12.51
CA ALA A 67 3.57 -4.16 -12.24
C ALA A 67 3.83 -5.66 -11.98
N GLU A 68 4.67 -6.29 -12.80
CA GLU A 68 5.05 -7.70 -12.62
C GLU A 68 5.90 -7.93 -11.36
N HIS A 69 6.76 -6.98 -11.00
CA HIS A 69 7.48 -7.03 -9.73
C HIS A 69 6.52 -6.96 -8.53
N MET A 70 5.52 -6.08 -8.57
CA MET A 70 4.50 -6.03 -7.52
C MET A 70 3.59 -7.24 -7.50
N ILE A 71 3.31 -7.86 -8.65
CA ILE A 71 2.66 -9.18 -8.70
C ILE A 71 3.48 -10.21 -7.91
N ASP A 72 4.80 -10.28 -8.13
CA ASP A 72 5.69 -11.19 -7.40
C ASP A 72 5.61 -10.92 -5.88
N VAL A 73 5.61 -9.65 -5.47
CA VAL A 73 5.44 -9.25 -4.06
C VAL A 73 4.11 -9.73 -3.51
N TYR A 74 3.00 -9.42 -4.19
CA TYR A 74 1.67 -9.76 -3.71
C TYR A 74 1.44 -11.27 -3.62
N ARG A 75 1.96 -12.04 -4.58
CA ARG A 75 1.98 -13.50 -4.50
C ARG A 75 2.73 -13.99 -3.27
N ALA A 76 3.93 -13.47 -3.02
CA ALA A 76 4.73 -13.84 -1.86
C ALA A 76 4.02 -13.50 -0.54
N LEU A 77 3.23 -12.41 -0.51
CA LEU A 77 2.42 -12.02 0.66
C LEU A 77 1.09 -12.78 0.79
N GLY A 78 0.79 -13.70 -0.13
CA GLY A 78 -0.39 -14.56 -0.07
C GLY A 78 -1.67 -13.96 -0.65
N PHE A 79 -1.58 -12.89 -1.45
CA PHE A 79 -2.73 -12.38 -2.19
C PHE A 79 -3.09 -13.33 -3.34
N ARG A 80 -4.33 -13.84 -3.32
CA ARG A 80 -4.87 -14.72 -4.37
C ARG A 80 -5.65 -13.97 -5.44
N HIS A 81 -6.04 -12.73 -5.19
CA HIS A 81 -6.80 -11.89 -6.12
C HIS A 81 -5.98 -10.64 -6.43
N ILE A 82 -5.31 -10.64 -7.58
CA ILE A 82 -4.49 -9.52 -8.04
C ILE A 82 -5.13 -8.93 -9.30
N GLU A 83 -5.31 -7.62 -9.31
CA GLU A 83 -5.87 -6.89 -10.44
C GLU A 83 -4.92 -5.78 -10.86
N VAL A 84 -4.49 -5.82 -12.11
CA VAL A 84 -3.63 -4.81 -12.73
C VAL A 84 -4.49 -4.01 -13.69
N PHE A 85 -4.64 -2.73 -13.41
CA PHE A 85 -5.34 -1.79 -14.27
C PHE A 85 -4.33 -0.89 -14.96
N GLU A 86 -4.31 -0.95 -16.29
CA GLU A 86 -3.37 -0.17 -17.10
C GLU A 86 -4.00 1.10 -17.64
N ASN A 87 -3.31 2.22 -17.40
CA ASN A 87 -3.59 3.50 -18.05
C ASN A 87 -5.05 3.95 -17.91
N LEU A 88 -5.67 3.74 -16.74
CA LEU A 88 -7.04 4.18 -16.51
C LEU A 88 -7.18 5.69 -16.59
N GLU A 89 -8.34 6.13 -17.05
CA GLU A 89 -8.82 7.50 -16.91
C GLU A 89 -9.29 7.78 -15.47
N ARG A 90 -9.31 9.05 -15.05
CA ARG A 90 -9.72 9.40 -13.68
C ARG A 90 -11.17 8.97 -13.39
N HIS A 91 -12.06 9.06 -14.37
CA HIS A 91 -13.43 8.61 -14.19
C HIS A 91 -13.50 7.09 -13.92
N GLN A 92 -12.58 6.30 -14.49
CA GLN A 92 -12.54 4.85 -14.29
C GLN A 92 -11.99 4.50 -12.90
N ILE A 93 -10.96 5.20 -12.43
CA ILE A 93 -10.47 5.04 -11.05
C ILE A 93 -11.56 5.40 -10.04
N THR A 94 -12.31 6.47 -10.29
CA THR A 94 -13.46 6.86 -9.44
C THR A 94 -14.50 5.74 -9.42
N ARG A 95 -14.81 5.14 -10.57
CA ARG A 95 -15.74 4.01 -10.66
C ARG A 95 -15.20 2.74 -10.00
N LEU A 96 -13.90 2.48 -10.07
CA LEU A 96 -13.25 1.37 -9.37
C LEU A 96 -13.40 1.54 -7.85
N VAL A 97 -13.14 2.75 -7.33
CA VAL A 97 -13.42 3.08 -5.92
C VAL A 97 -14.88 2.82 -5.60
N ASP A 98 -15.83 3.29 -6.41
CA ASP A 98 -17.25 3.01 -6.22
C ASP A 98 -17.57 1.50 -6.14
N LYS A 99 -16.86 0.65 -6.90
CA LYS A 99 -16.99 -0.81 -6.81
C LYS A 99 -16.43 -1.38 -5.50
N LEU A 100 -15.34 -0.82 -4.99
CA LEU A 100 -14.78 -1.19 -3.67
C LEU A 100 -15.70 -0.76 -2.53
N LEU A 101 -16.40 0.38 -2.67
CA LEU A 101 -17.29 0.92 -1.64
C LEU A 101 -18.62 0.17 -1.51
N ARG A 102 -19.12 -0.43 -2.59
CA ARG A 102 -20.52 -0.91 -2.63
C ARG A 102 -20.62 -2.43 -2.74
N PRO A 103 -21.09 -3.11 -1.69
CA PRO A 103 -21.47 -4.53 -1.72
C PRO A 103 -22.55 -4.86 -2.76
N VAL A 104 -23.30 -3.86 -3.23
CA VAL A 104 -24.40 -4.01 -4.23
C VAL A 104 -23.91 -4.64 -5.55
N SER A 105 -22.60 -4.69 -5.78
CA SER A 105 -22.01 -5.35 -6.94
C SER A 105 -21.45 -6.75 -6.66
N LYS A 106 -21.29 -7.19 -5.40
CA LYS A 106 -20.59 -8.43 -4.96
C LYS A 106 -19.18 -8.64 -5.53
N ILE A 107 -18.64 -7.68 -6.30
CA ILE A 107 -17.36 -7.80 -6.99
C ILE A 107 -16.19 -7.91 -6.01
N TYR A 108 -16.23 -7.11 -4.95
CA TYR A 108 -15.27 -7.14 -3.86
C TYR A 108 -16.01 -7.40 -2.55
N ASN A 109 -15.61 -8.47 -1.86
CA ASN A 109 -16.08 -8.78 -0.52
C ASN A 109 -14.89 -8.90 0.44
N PHE A 110 -14.87 -8.07 1.48
CA PHE A 110 -13.79 -8.02 2.46
C PHE A 110 -14.14 -8.69 3.79
N ASP A 111 -15.35 -9.22 3.98
CA ASP A 111 -15.82 -9.75 5.27
C ASP A 111 -14.88 -10.83 5.82
N ASP A 112 -14.45 -11.74 4.96
CA ASP A 112 -13.55 -12.87 5.28
C ASP A 112 -12.10 -12.64 4.83
N LYS A 113 -11.73 -11.38 4.53
CA LYS A 113 -10.39 -11.02 4.06
C LYS A 113 -9.56 -10.36 5.15
N ASP A 114 -8.24 -10.49 5.05
CA ASP A 114 -7.32 -9.84 5.99
C ASP A 114 -7.19 -8.33 5.76
N CYS A 115 -7.02 -7.91 4.51
CA CYS A 115 -6.66 -6.53 4.18
C CYS A 115 -7.01 -6.15 2.74
N LEU A 116 -6.76 -4.87 2.42
CA LEU A 116 -6.73 -4.34 1.05
C LEU A 116 -5.35 -3.73 0.81
N SER A 117 -4.73 -4.05 -0.33
CA SER A 117 -3.51 -3.38 -0.76
C SER A 117 -3.66 -2.76 -2.15
N ILE A 118 -3.22 -1.51 -2.31
CA ILE A 118 -3.27 -0.77 -3.57
C ILE A 118 -1.87 -0.22 -3.88
N THR A 119 -1.30 -0.63 -5.00
CA THR A 119 -0.11 0.00 -5.58
C THR A 119 -0.53 1.00 -6.64
N ILE A 120 0.04 2.19 -6.60
CA ILE A 120 -0.07 3.19 -7.65
C ILE A 120 1.33 3.42 -8.20
N SER A 121 1.60 2.99 -9.42
CA SER A 121 2.84 3.32 -10.13
C SER A 121 2.50 4.21 -11.31
N SER A 122 2.88 5.48 -11.19
CA SER A 122 2.56 6.52 -12.16
C SER A 122 3.57 7.66 -12.11
N TYR A 123 3.41 8.62 -13.01
CA TYR A 123 4.03 9.92 -12.92
C TYR A 123 3.28 10.80 -11.91
N SER A 124 3.97 11.79 -11.35
CA SER A 124 3.37 12.89 -10.59
C SER A 124 3.85 14.19 -11.18
N ASP A 125 2.97 15.17 -11.32
CA ASP A 125 3.35 16.52 -11.72
C ASP A 125 4.38 17.12 -10.74
N ARG A 126 5.52 17.55 -11.29
CA ARG A 126 6.65 18.14 -10.56
C ARG A 126 6.28 19.44 -9.86
N GLU A 127 5.27 20.15 -10.36
CA GLU A 127 4.79 21.41 -9.79
C GLU A 127 3.64 21.22 -8.79
N ALA A 128 2.99 20.05 -8.80
CA ALA A 128 1.86 19.72 -7.93
C ALA A 128 2.12 18.47 -7.07
N SER A 129 2.79 18.67 -5.93
CA SER A 129 3.03 17.61 -4.95
C SER A 129 1.73 16.97 -4.46
N GLY A 130 1.74 15.65 -4.23
CA GLY A 130 0.61 14.95 -3.64
C GLY A 130 -0.43 14.43 -4.64
N ARG A 131 -0.10 14.39 -5.92
CA ARG A 131 -0.96 13.89 -7.00
C ARG A 131 -0.23 12.83 -7.81
N PHE A 132 -1.00 11.90 -8.39
CA PHE A 132 -0.52 11.05 -9.48
C PHE A 132 -1.33 11.34 -10.74
N GLN A 133 -0.69 11.10 -11.88
CA GLN A 133 -1.26 11.29 -13.19
C GLN A 133 -2.05 10.03 -13.59
N THR A 134 -3.30 10.20 -13.99
CA THR A 134 -4.09 9.20 -14.72
C THR A 134 -3.83 9.38 -16.22
N TYR A 135 -4.44 8.57 -17.07
CA TYR A 135 -4.26 8.74 -18.52
C TYR A 135 -4.57 10.17 -18.99
N ASP A 136 -5.66 10.75 -18.50
CA ASP A 136 -6.27 12.01 -18.95
C ASP A 136 -6.00 13.21 -18.02
N GLU A 137 -5.98 13.01 -16.71
CA GLU A 137 -5.87 14.08 -15.71
C GLU A 137 -5.10 13.62 -14.45
N SER A 138 -5.18 14.32 -13.31
CA SER A 138 -4.45 13.94 -12.09
C SER A 138 -5.35 13.86 -10.86
N ILE A 139 -5.09 12.86 -10.01
CA ILE A 139 -5.82 12.57 -8.76
C ILE A 139 -4.93 12.91 -7.57
N LEU A 140 -5.50 13.57 -6.54
CA LEU A 140 -4.83 13.72 -5.25
C LEU A 140 -4.72 12.38 -4.53
N PHE A 141 -3.57 12.08 -3.92
CA PHE A 141 -3.42 10.87 -3.10
C PHE A 141 -4.54 10.76 -2.06
N THR A 142 -4.86 11.90 -1.42
CA THR A 142 -5.91 12.01 -0.40
C THR A 142 -7.28 11.64 -0.91
N ASP A 143 -7.65 12.06 -2.12
CA ASP A 143 -8.98 11.77 -2.67
C ASP A 143 -9.16 10.25 -2.83
N LEU A 144 -8.09 9.54 -3.20
CA LEU A 144 -8.12 8.08 -3.32
C LEU A 144 -8.19 7.40 -1.95
N TRP A 145 -7.21 7.57 -1.06
CA TRP A 145 -7.18 6.75 0.16
C TRP A 145 -8.26 7.15 1.17
N GLN A 146 -8.63 8.44 1.27
CA GLN A 146 -9.70 8.89 2.18
C GLN A 146 -11.10 8.49 1.70
N SER A 147 -11.25 8.13 0.42
CA SER A 147 -12.49 7.54 -0.06
C SER A 147 -12.74 6.15 0.51
N LEU A 148 -11.69 5.46 0.99
CA LEU A 148 -11.72 4.08 1.49
C LEU A 148 -11.75 4.01 3.04
N SER A 149 -12.20 5.07 3.70
CA SER A 149 -12.34 5.14 5.16
C SER A 149 -13.35 4.11 5.69
N SER A 150 -13.18 3.69 6.94
CA SER A 150 -13.95 2.57 7.51
C SER A 150 -15.45 2.82 7.62
N ASP A 151 -15.90 4.08 7.63
CA ASP A 151 -17.32 4.44 7.53
C ASP A 151 -17.90 4.23 6.12
N LYS A 152 -17.06 4.20 5.09
CA LYS A 152 -17.46 3.99 3.69
C LYS A 152 -17.29 2.54 3.24
N ILE A 153 -16.41 1.76 3.89
CA ILE A 153 -16.27 0.31 3.70
C ILE A 153 -16.29 -0.41 5.06
N PRO A 154 -17.47 -0.66 5.65
CA PRO A 154 -17.57 -1.30 6.96
C PRO A 154 -16.88 -2.67 7.05
N SER A 155 -16.87 -3.45 5.96
CA SER A 155 -16.21 -4.76 5.88
C SER A 155 -14.67 -4.71 5.95
N LEU A 156 -14.07 -3.53 5.77
CA LEU A 156 -12.65 -3.23 6.01
C LEU A 156 -12.42 -2.46 7.33
N GLY A 157 -13.45 -2.29 8.15
CA GLY A 157 -13.28 -1.74 9.50
C GLY A 157 -12.34 -2.61 10.34
N SER A 158 -11.37 -1.97 11.02
CA SER A 158 -10.35 -2.66 11.82
C SER A 158 -9.43 -3.61 11.03
N LYS A 159 -9.36 -3.45 9.70
CA LYS A 159 -8.49 -4.20 8.79
C LYS A 159 -7.52 -3.26 8.06
N PRO A 160 -6.25 -3.67 7.85
CA PRO A 160 -5.24 -2.83 7.20
C PRO A 160 -5.64 -2.43 5.77
N LYS A 161 -5.42 -1.15 5.46
CA LYS A 161 -5.57 -0.55 4.13
C LYS A 161 -4.21 -0.01 3.71
N ILE A 162 -3.53 -0.75 2.85
CA ILE A 162 -2.11 -0.57 2.56
C ILE A 162 -1.97 0.06 1.18
N PHE A 163 -1.20 1.14 1.08
CA PHE A 163 -0.95 1.84 -0.18
C PHE A 163 0.55 1.95 -0.43
N PHE A 164 0.97 1.62 -1.65
CA PHE A 164 2.31 1.86 -2.15
C PHE A 164 2.23 2.86 -3.31
N TYR A 165 2.71 4.08 -3.08
CA TYR A 165 2.77 5.14 -4.09
C TYR A 165 4.17 5.19 -4.69
N ASP A 166 4.32 4.62 -5.88
CA ASP A 166 5.49 4.76 -6.73
C ASP A 166 5.29 5.92 -7.72
N CYS A 167 5.47 7.13 -7.19
CA CYS A 167 5.45 8.38 -7.94
C CYS A 167 6.19 9.45 -7.13
N SER A 168 6.70 10.48 -7.81
CA SER A 168 7.40 11.56 -7.11
C SER A 168 6.45 12.33 -6.18
N ARG A 169 7.02 12.99 -5.17
CA ARG A 169 6.27 13.85 -4.26
C ARG A 169 6.66 15.32 -4.37
N GLY A 170 7.40 15.65 -5.41
CA GLY A 170 7.86 16.98 -5.78
C GLY A 170 9.07 16.87 -6.70
N SER A 171 9.73 18.01 -6.92
CA SER A 171 10.84 18.15 -7.85
C SER A 171 12.20 18.33 -7.17
N ALA A 172 12.25 18.41 -5.83
CA ALA A 172 13.52 18.56 -5.13
C ALA A 172 14.40 17.32 -5.30
N THR A 173 15.68 17.55 -5.58
CA THR A 173 16.72 16.53 -5.62
C THR A 173 17.46 16.48 -4.29
N ASP A 174 18.00 15.31 -3.96
CA ASP A 174 18.82 15.12 -2.76
C ASP A 174 20.21 14.62 -3.20
N PRO A 175 21.26 15.45 -3.16
CA PRO A 175 22.61 15.01 -3.52
C PRO A 175 23.23 14.04 -2.48
N GLY A 176 22.55 13.82 -1.35
CA GLY A 176 23.07 13.07 -0.22
C GLY A 176 24.04 13.87 0.64
N ALA A 177 24.35 13.32 1.82
CA ALA A 177 25.35 13.86 2.73
C ALA A 177 26.47 12.84 2.96
N LEU A 178 27.71 13.31 3.04
CA LEU A 178 28.85 12.49 3.44
C LEU A 178 28.75 12.19 4.94
N LEU A 179 28.74 10.91 5.29
CA LEU A 179 28.81 10.45 6.67
C LEU A 179 30.26 10.06 6.97
N GLU A 180 30.96 10.86 7.76
CA GLU A 180 32.21 10.43 8.38
C GLU A 180 31.86 9.59 9.63
N LYS A 181 32.46 8.40 9.75
CA LYS A 181 32.37 7.65 11.02
C LYS A 181 33.17 8.45 12.05
N ASP A 182 32.53 8.84 13.15
CA ASP A 182 33.24 9.38 14.32
C ASP A 182 34.06 8.20 14.88
N ASP A 183 35.31 8.09 14.47
CA ASP A 183 36.26 7.15 15.08
C ASP A 183 36.45 7.59 16.54
N ASP A 184 35.91 6.78 17.44
CA ASP A 184 36.20 6.76 18.87
C ASP A 184 35.69 7.96 19.71
N LYS A 185 34.40 7.91 20.06
CA LYS A 185 33.91 8.45 21.34
C LYS A 185 33.17 7.36 22.09
N THR A 186 33.88 6.72 23.01
CA THR A 186 33.31 5.85 24.05
C THR A 186 32.07 6.50 24.67
N PRO A 187 30.89 5.85 24.66
CA PRO A 187 29.74 6.36 25.37
C PRO A 187 29.96 6.16 26.88
N THR A 188 30.21 7.25 27.60
CA THR A 188 30.17 7.26 29.06
C THR A 188 28.80 6.82 29.55
N SER A 189 28.80 5.76 30.35
CA SER A 189 27.66 5.15 31.02
C SER A 189 26.72 6.18 31.65
N ARG A 190 25.41 6.03 31.43
CA ARG A 190 24.40 6.60 32.31
C ARG A 190 23.59 5.48 32.96
N THR A 191 23.40 5.72 34.25
CA THR A 191 23.02 4.82 35.33
C THR A 191 21.57 4.34 35.22
N LEU A 192 21.36 3.12 35.71
CA LEU A 192 20.07 2.45 35.90
C LEU A 192 19.13 3.30 36.78
N ALA A 193 17.87 3.42 36.37
CA ALA A 193 16.76 3.76 37.25
C ALA A 193 15.75 2.62 37.23
N GLN A 194 15.50 2.05 38.41
CA GLN A 194 14.47 1.08 38.73
C GLN A 194 13.08 1.73 38.59
N GLN A 195 12.08 0.96 38.16
CA GLN A 195 10.69 1.18 38.57
C GLN A 195 9.85 -0.10 38.43
N ASP A 196 9.51 -0.61 39.62
CA ASP A 196 8.42 -1.44 40.14
C ASP A 196 7.48 -2.24 39.22
N GLU A 197 7.31 -3.50 39.62
CA GLU A 197 6.25 -4.43 39.24
C GLU A 197 4.86 -3.93 39.67
N ILE A 198 3.87 -4.06 38.79
CA ILE A 198 2.46 -4.02 39.14
C ILE A 198 1.80 -5.27 38.57
N ASP A 199 1.27 -6.11 39.46
CA ASP A 199 0.36 -7.21 39.17
C ASP A 199 -1.09 -6.70 39.20
N PRO A 200 -1.91 -6.93 38.17
CA PRO A 200 -3.35 -6.91 38.31
C PRO A 200 -3.96 -8.29 38.09
N LYS A 201 -4.34 -8.92 39.20
CA LYS A 201 -5.31 -10.01 39.25
C LYS A 201 -6.66 -9.60 38.68
N ASP A 202 -7.22 -10.51 37.88
CA ASP A 202 -8.62 -10.85 37.66
C ASP A 202 -9.70 -9.75 37.84
N MET A 203 -10.27 -9.32 36.71
CA MET A 203 -11.73 -9.20 36.63
C MET A 203 -12.22 -9.52 35.22
N LYS A 204 -12.62 -10.79 34.99
CA LYS A 204 -13.51 -11.17 33.89
C LYS A 204 -14.88 -10.54 34.13
N LEU A 205 -15.19 -9.51 33.37
CA LEU A 205 -16.55 -9.01 33.23
C LEU A 205 -16.82 -8.72 31.75
N THR A 206 -17.36 -9.73 31.06
CA THR A 206 -17.73 -9.68 29.65
C THR A 206 -18.92 -8.75 29.46
N TYR A 207 -18.65 -7.46 29.33
CA TYR A 207 -19.55 -6.52 28.65
C TYR A 207 -18.91 -6.18 27.30
N LYS A 208 -19.61 -6.45 26.18
CA LYS A 208 -19.23 -5.93 24.86
C LYS A 208 -19.30 -4.40 24.92
N LYS A 209 -18.23 -3.75 25.40
CA LYS A 209 -18.10 -2.30 25.40
C LYS A 209 -17.75 -1.91 23.97
N GLN A 210 -18.74 -1.44 23.21
CA GLN A 210 -18.49 -0.81 21.92
C GLN A 210 -17.55 0.38 22.16
N TYR A 211 -16.42 0.42 21.45
CA TYR A 211 -15.53 1.57 21.42
C TYR A 211 -15.44 2.09 19.98
N LYS A 212 -15.13 3.37 19.83
CA LYS A 212 -15.09 4.04 18.53
C LYS A 212 -13.65 4.17 18.07
N LEU A 213 -13.36 3.70 16.87
CA LEU A 213 -12.12 4.00 16.16
C LEU A 213 -12.30 5.27 15.30
N PRO A 214 -11.23 6.07 15.09
CA PRO A 214 -11.26 7.13 14.09
C PRO A 214 -11.57 6.56 12.70
N ARG A 215 -12.35 7.28 11.89
CA ARG A 215 -12.68 6.87 10.49
C ARG A 215 -11.44 6.64 9.61
N MET A 216 -10.34 7.30 9.97
CA MET A 216 -9.06 7.30 9.27
C MET A 216 -8.02 6.36 9.90
N ALA A 217 -8.44 5.43 10.75
CA ALA A 217 -7.57 4.39 11.31
C ALA A 217 -7.28 3.28 10.28
N ASP A 218 -6.28 2.46 10.60
CA ASP A 218 -5.89 1.26 9.84
C ASP A 218 -5.29 1.54 8.46
N PHE A 219 -4.81 2.75 8.17
CA PHE A 219 -4.11 3.05 6.92
C PHE A 219 -2.60 2.94 7.07
N PHE A 220 -1.97 2.42 6.02
CA PHE A 220 -0.53 2.48 5.83
C PHE A 220 -0.23 3.03 4.44
N LEU A 221 0.44 4.18 4.37
CA LEU A 221 0.79 4.84 3.11
C LEU A 221 2.31 4.87 2.98
N ALA A 222 2.86 4.08 2.07
CA ALA A 222 4.27 4.10 1.69
C ALA A 222 4.44 4.87 0.38
N TYR A 223 5.47 5.71 0.31
CA TYR A 223 5.79 6.54 -0.84
C TYR A 223 7.23 6.30 -1.26
N SER A 224 7.49 6.22 -2.57
CA SER A 224 8.83 5.98 -3.13
C SER A 224 9.85 7.08 -2.82
N SER A 225 9.38 8.27 -2.45
CA SER A 225 10.20 9.45 -2.15
C SER A 225 9.73 10.18 -0.89
N ALA A 226 10.61 10.99 -0.33
CA ALA A 226 10.30 11.91 0.74
C ALA A 226 9.36 13.02 0.23
N LYS A 227 8.55 13.61 1.11
CA LYS A 227 7.67 14.73 0.73
C LYS A 227 8.48 15.84 0.06
N GLY A 228 8.03 16.32 -1.10
CA GLY A 228 8.70 17.37 -1.87
C GLY A 228 9.83 16.88 -2.79
N HIS A 229 10.23 15.60 -2.71
CA HIS A 229 11.38 15.08 -3.44
C HIS A 229 10.98 14.23 -4.65
N ARG A 230 11.91 14.13 -5.60
CA ARG A 230 11.79 13.32 -6.82
C ARG A 230 11.96 11.82 -6.54
N SER A 231 11.32 11.00 -7.36
CA SER A 231 11.55 9.57 -7.50
C SER A 231 12.16 9.30 -8.88
N TYR A 232 13.19 8.46 -8.95
CA TYR A 232 13.99 8.20 -10.15
C TYR A 232 13.52 6.92 -10.85
N ASN A 233 12.26 6.90 -11.28
CA ASN A 233 11.62 5.79 -11.98
C ASN A 233 11.43 6.08 -13.49
N GLU A 234 12.22 7.01 -14.04
CA GLU A 234 12.04 7.56 -15.40
C GLU A 234 12.95 6.87 -16.44
N VAL A 235 13.97 6.10 -16.02
CA VAL A 235 14.99 5.53 -16.90
C VAL A 235 14.92 4.00 -16.99
N GLN A 236 14.51 3.34 -15.91
CA GLN A 236 14.43 1.88 -15.73
C GLN A 236 13.25 1.55 -14.80
N ASN A 237 13.13 0.28 -14.39
CA ASN A 237 12.20 -0.12 -13.34
C ASN A 237 12.41 0.72 -12.07
N SER A 238 11.34 0.93 -11.31
CA SER A 238 11.40 1.74 -10.11
C SER A 238 12.32 1.10 -9.06
N PRO A 239 13.37 1.80 -8.58
CA PRO A 239 14.24 1.28 -7.54
C PRO A 239 13.48 1.03 -6.23
N PHE A 240 12.37 1.76 -6.02
CA PHE A 240 11.49 1.53 -4.89
C PHE A 240 10.74 0.20 -5.01
N ILE A 241 10.18 -0.11 -6.18
CA ILE A 241 9.46 -1.36 -6.42
C ILE A 241 10.41 -2.57 -6.39
N GLU A 242 11.61 -2.41 -6.94
CA GLU A 242 12.65 -3.45 -6.86
C GLU A 242 13.06 -3.74 -5.42
N GLU A 243 13.27 -2.69 -4.60
CA GLU A 243 13.63 -2.87 -3.19
C GLU A 243 12.46 -3.43 -2.37
N LEU A 244 11.22 -3.01 -2.63
CA LEU A 244 10.02 -3.64 -2.05
C LEU A 244 10.02 -5.14 -2.36
N LYS A 245 10.24 -5.50 -3.63
CA LYS A 245 10.29 -6.90 -4.05
C LYS A 245 11.37 -7.68 -3.32
N HIS A 246 12.59 -7.16 -3.29
CA HIS A 246 13.70 -7.79 -2.59
C HIS A 246 13.38 -8.00 -1.10
N VAL A 247 13.07 -6.94 -0.37
CA VAL A 247 12.85 -7.00 1.09
C VAL A 247 11.68 -7.88 1.47
N PHE A 248 10.53 -7.75 0.78
CA PHE A 248 9.35 -8.51 1.15
C PHE A 248 9.51 -9.98 0.81
N ILE A 249 10.10 -10.34 -0.34
CA ILE A 249 10.34 -11.74 -0.69
C ILE A 249 11.36 -12.38 0.25
N GLU A 250 12.47 -11.70 0.57
CA GLU A 250 13.44 -12.24 1.54
C GLU A 250 12.80 -12.43 2.93
N ASN A 251 11.94 -11.52 3.37
CA ASN A 251 11.21 -11.72 4.62
C ASN A 251 10.24 -12.90 4.56
N GLN A 252 9.61 -13.15 3.40
CA GLN A 252 8.71 -14.30 3.23
C GLN A 252 9.42 -15.65 3.22
N ARG A 253 10.74 -15.68 3.00
CA ARG A 253 11.56 -16.90 3.12
C ARG A 253 11.86 -17.30 4.57
N LYS A 254 11.65 -16.40 5.53
CA LYS A 254 11.84 -16.68 6.96
C LYS A 254 10.70 -17.53 7.51
N GLU A 255 10.96 -18.20 8.64
CA GLU A 255 9.90 -18.83 9.44
C GLU A 255 8.92 -17.76 9.96
N ASP A 256 7.65 -18.13 10.16
CA ASP A 256 6.57 -17.17 10.47
C ASP A 256 6.80 -16.37 11.76
N ASP A 257 7.49 -16.94 12.74
CA ASP A 257 7.88 -16.30 14.01
C ASP A 257 9.07 -15.33 13.86
N GLN A 258 9.83 -15.44 12.77
CA GLN A 258 10.97 -14.58 12.44
C GLN A 258 10.63 -13.46 11.44
N LYS A 259 9.41 -13.45 10.91
CA LYS A 259 8.96 -12.42 9.96
C LYS A 259 8.82 -11.07 10.66
N ASP A 260 9.32 -10.03 9.99
CA ASP A 260 9.19 -8.66 10.45
C ASP A 260 7.79 -8.10 10.14
N ASP A 261 7.33 -7.15 10.95
CA ASP A 261 6.09 -6.41 10.69
C ASP A 261 6.26 -5.39 9.55
N LEU A 262 5.15 -4.94 8.96
CA LEU A 262 5.15 -4.01 7.82
C LEU A 262 5.96 -2.72 8.03
N LEU A 263 5.92 -2.10 9.22
CA LEU A 263 6.69 -0.89 9.49
C LEU A 263 8.20 -1.19 9.58
N SER A 264 8.55 -2.31 10.19
CA SER A 264 9.93 -2.80 10.23
C SER A 264 10.46 -3.14 8.82
N LEU A 265 9.66 -3.79 7.98
CA LEU A 265 10.00 -4.04 6.58
C LEU A 265 10.25 -2.75 5.80
N MET A 266 9.38 -1.76 5.95
CA MET A 266 9.56 -0.47 5.29
C MET A 266 10.78 0.29 5.80
N THR A 267 11.15 0.11 7.07
CA THR A 267 12.41 0.65 7.61
C THR A 267 13.62 0.01 6.91
N VAL A 268 13.57 -1.30 6.64
CA VAL A 268 14.61 -2.01 5.88
C VAL A 268 14.67 -1.51 4.43
N VAL A 269 13.52 -1.33 3.76
CA VAL A 269 13.44 -0.77 2.40
C VAL A 269 14.06 0.63 2.36
N THR A 270 13.65 1.53 3.26
CA THR A 270 14.19 2.89 3.32
C THR A 270 15.70 2.89 3.57
N ARG A 271 16.19 2.03 4.47
CA ARG A 271 17.64 1.90 4.73
C ARG A 271 18.39 1.42 3.50
N GLN A 272 17.92 0.38 2.82
CA GLN A 272 18.60 -0.16 1.63
C GLN A 272 18.62 0.88 0.50
N MET A 273 17.50 1.54 0.23
CA MET A 273 17.47 2.63 -0.75
C MET A 273 18.41 3.78 -0.38
N ALA A 274 18.36 4.27 0.86
CA ALA A 274 19.21 5.37 1.29
C ALA A 274 20.72 5.02 1.22
N THR A 275 21.08 3.76 1.45
CA THR A 275 22.50 3.34 1.49
C THR A 275 23.05 2.83 0.16
N MET A 276 22.23 2.14 -0.64
CA MET A 276 22.69 1.42 -1.83
C MET A 276 22.27 2.10 -3.14
N TYR A 277 21.09 2.73 -3.18
CA TYR A 277 20.60 3.34 -4.41
C TYR A 277 21.18 4.75 -4.60
N THR A 278 21.67 5.01 -5.81
CA THR A 278 22.06 6.34 -6.27
C THR A 278 21.62 6.44 -7.72
N ASP A 279 20.93 7.51 -8.08
CA ASP A 279 20.48 7.72 -9.45
C ASP A 279 21.70 7.75 -10.39
N PRO A 280 21.75 6.88 -11.42
CA PRO A 280 22.92 6.73 -12.26
C PRO A 280 23.17 7.94 -13.19
N LEU A 281 22.19 8.82 -13.37
CA LEU A 281 22.31 9.98 -14.26
C LEU A 281 22.83 11.22 -13.52
N GLU A 282 22.20 11.56 -12.39
CA GLU A 282 22.45 12.79 -11.64
C GLU A 282 23.27 12.55 -10.36
N GLY A 283 23.47 11.30 -9.94
CA GLY A 283 24.18 10.97 -8.71
C GLY A 283 23.38 11.26 -7.43
N ASN A 284 22.08 11.52 -7.56
CA ASN A 284 21.20 11.89 -6.45
C ASN A 284 20.70 10.66 -5.67
N LYS A 285 20.35 10.88 -4.42
CA LYS A 285 19.78 9.89 -3.51
C LYS A 285 18.26 9.90 -3.58
N GLN A 286 17.66 8.76 -3.27
CA GLN A 286 16.22 8.61 -3.11
C GLN A 286 15.93 7.97 -1.75
N CYS A 287 15.03 8.60 -0.98
CA CYS A 287 14.64 8.12 0.34
C CYS A 287 13.12 7.93 0.39
N PRO A 288 12.61 6.69 0.47
CA PRO A 288 11.20 6.41 0.68
C PRO A 288 10.71 6.94 2.03
N SER A 289 9.41 7.22 2.12
CA SER A 289 8.77 7.63 3.36
C SER A 289 7.46 6.88 3.58
N CYS A 290 7.06 6.72 4.85
CA CYS A 290 5.76 6.15 5.18
C CYS A 290 4.95 7.07 6.11
N THR A 291 3.63 6.90 6.09
CA THR A 291 2.67 7.52 7.01
C THR A 291 1.72 6.42 7.45
N SER A 292 1.57 6.25 8.76
CA SER A 292 0.76 5.15 9.32
C SER A 292 -0.25 5.67 10.32
N THR A 293 -1.49 5.20 10.17
CA THR A 293 -2.54 5.24 11.18
C THR A 293 -2.97 3.82 11.59
N LEU A 294 -2.12 2.82 11.31
CA LEU A 294 -2.27 1.47 11.83
C LEU A 294 -2.29 1.51 13.35
N ILE A 295 -3.21 0.77 13.95
CA ILE A 295 -3.35 0.69 15.41
C ILE A 295 -2.77 -0.61 15.98
N ARG A 296 -2.36 -1.54 15.12
CA ARG A 296 -1.76 -2.84 15.45
C ARG A 296 -0.65 -3.18 14.45
N LYS A 297 0.21 -4.13 14.80
CA LYS A 297 1.25 -4.62 13.89
C LYS A 297 0.63 -5.48 12.80
N VAL A 298 1.14 -5.32 11.57
CA VAL A 298 0.75 -6.14 10.41
C VAL A 298 1.90 -7.09 10.12
N TYR A 299 1.65 -8.38 10.32
CA TYR A 299 2.55 -9.44 9.91
C TYR A 299 1.92 -10.25 8.77
N PHE A 300 2.69 -10.49 7.71
CA PHE A 300 2.29 -11.36 6.61
C PHE A 300 2.79 -12.78 6.90
N ARG A 301 2.15 -13.44 7.89
CA ARG A 301 2.36 -14.85 8.24
C ARG A 301 1.36 -15.74 7.53
N GLY A 302 1.72 -17.01 7.32
CA GLY A 302 0.90 -17.97 6.59
C GLY A 302 0.63 -17.57 5.14
N ASN A 303 0.25 -18.55 4.32
CA ASN A 303 -0.09 -18.39 2.91
C ASN A 303 1.07 -17.91 2.01
N GLY A 304 2.03 -18.79 1.74
CA GLY A 304 2.48 -18.91 0.36
C GLY A 304 1.34 -19.59 -0.39
N ALA A 305 0.56 -18.85 -1.18
CA ALA A 305 -0.35 -19.52 -2.10
C ALA A 305 0.50 -20.49 -2.93
N LEU A 306 0.09 -21.75 -3.02
CA LEU A 306 0.56 -22.60 -4.12
C LEU A 306 0.25 -21.80 -5.39
N GLU A 307 1.23 -21.67 -6.30
CA GLU A 307 1.14 -20.80 -7.48
C GLU A 307 -0.18 -21.00 -8.28
N ASP A 308 -0.78 -22.18 -8.15
CA ASP A 308 -2.01 -22.65 -8.80
C ASP A 308 -3.33 -21.98 -8.32
N GLU A 309 -3.36 -21.24 -7.20
CA GLU A 309 -4.59 -20.60 -6.69
C GLU A 309 -4.67 -19.07 -6.90
N CYS A 310 -3.66 -18.47 -7.54
CA CYS A 310 -3.62 -17.02 -7.74
C CYS A 310 -4.33 -16.61 -9.05
N THR A 311 -5.42 -15.83 -8.93
CA THR A 311 -6.05 -15.18 -10.09
C THR A 311 -5.44 -13.80 -10.30
N ILE A 312 -4.89 -13.58 -11.49
CA ILE A 312 -4.36 -12.28 -11.92
C ILE A 312 -5.16 -11.81 -13.13
N ASN A 313 -5.76 -10.64 -13.02
CA ASN A 313 -6.44 -9.99 -14.13
C ASN A 313 -5.64 -8.78 -14.58
N PHE A 314 -5.37 -8.68 -15.88
CA PHE A 314 -4.86 -7.47 -16.52
C PHE A 314 -6.03 -6.82 -17.25
N VAL A 315 -6.25 -5.53 -16.98
CA VAL A 315 -7.40 -4.79 -17.49
C VAL A 315 -6.91 -3.45 -18.01
N THR A 316 -6.99 -3.25 -19.32
CA THR A 316 -6.69 -1.96 -19.93
C THR A 316 -7.84 -0.97 -19.74
N SER A 317 -7.59 0.33 -19.98
CA SER A 317 -8.65 1.35 -20.01
C SER A 317 -9.82 0.96 -20.92
N ASP A 318 -9.56 0.44 -22.12
CA ASP A 318 -10.61 0.06 -23.07
C ASP A 318 -11.46 -1.13 -22.58
N GLU A 319 -10.86 -2.04 -21.80
CA GLU A 319 -11.49 -3.24 -21.27
C GLU A 319 -12.22 -3.00 -19.94
N PHE A 320 -12.03 -1.85 -19.30
CA PHE A 320 -12.53 -1.57 -17.95
C PHE A 320 -14.04 -1.83 -17.81
N GLU A 321 -14.84 -1.35 -18.77
CA GLU A 321 -16.30 -1.50 -18.72
C GLU A 321 -16.77 -2.92 -18.99
N SER A 322 -16.14 -3.64 -19.94
CA SER A 322 -16.48 -5.03 -20.23
C SER A 322 -16.06 -5.94 -19.07
N TYR A 323 -14.88 -5.72 -18.49
CA TYR A 323 -14.36 -6.45 -17.34
C TYR A 323 -15.35 -6.47 -16.17
N PHE A 324 -15.83 -5.29 -15.74
CA PHE A 324 -16.79 -5.22 -14.64
C PHE A 324 -18.18 -5.73 -15.02
N ARG A 325 -18.59 -5.57 -16.28
CA ARG A 325 -19.85 -6.15 -16.78
C ARG A 325 -19.81 -7.66 -16.73
N ASP A 326 -18.69 -8.28 -17.06
CA ASP A 326 -18.56 -9.73 -17.10
C ASP A 326 -18.38 -10.32 -15.70
N LYS A 327 -17.63 -9.66 -14.80
CA LYS A 327 -17.59 -10.03 -13.39
C LYS A 327 -18.97 -10.04 -12.73
N LEU A 328 -19.82 -9.08 -13.07
CA LEU A 328 -21.21 -9.02 -12.59
C LEU A 328 -22.11 -10.14 -13.12
N LYS A 329 -21.79 -10.75 -14.27
CA LYS A 329 -22.56 -11.89 -14.83
C LYS A 329 -22.17 -13.23 -14.21
N VAL A 330 -20.94 -13.35 -13.71
CA VAL A 330 -20.40 -14.59 -13.15
C VAL A 330 -20.90 -14.86 -11.71
N ASP A 331 -21.39 -13.84 -11.01
CA ASP A 331 -21.96 -14.00 -9.66
C ASP A 331 -23.47 -13.66 -9.60
N PRO A 332 -24.37 -14.59 -9.99
CA PRO A 332 -25.82 -14.42 -9.91
C PRO A 332 -26.41 -14.82 -8.55
N ARG A 333 -25.60 -15.10 -7.53
CA ARG A 333 -26.10 -15.49 -6.20
C ARG A 333 -26.34 -14.31 -5.31
#